data_AF-A0A7D8AAG5-F1
#
_entry.id   AF-A0A7D8AAG5-F1
#
_cell.length_a   1.000
_cell.length_b   1.000
_cell.length_c   1.000
_cell.angle_alpha   90.00
_cell.angle_beta   90.00
_cell.angle_gamma   90.00
#
_symmetry.space_group_name_H-M   'P 1'
#
loop_
_entity.id
_entity.type
_entity.pdbx_description
1 polymer ?
#
loop_
_entity_poly.entity_id
_entity_poly.type
_entity_poly.pdbx_seq_one_letter_code
_entity_poly.pdbx_strand_id
1 'polypeptide(L)'
;MGFLTSPALSETGYVVLDRHDQAGDPAEWRDLEYVGWRSSGITRFAPLTSHAGDVECNGFWNHTPPRTDKDGVWIPSQVAKAPTLQARALEPGANVGRCRVIELQPNTYADAIYNLHQDDNNRLNAEGTGWVVRAWLNLTDDPDSLLILRSDRFDPSTEIRLPLHAGSRIIVDTQRFWHAVWHRGPEPRYSLICSWTSGPELDAYLAAGRADPHPASVALPAALVADAQAEMHRRIEERRQAFEAHGIVMEPTESLYS
;
A
#
# COMPACT_ATOMS: atom_id res chain seq x y z
N MET A 1 -9.95 22.23 -13.83
CA MET A 1 -8.46 22.22 -13.88
C MET A 1 -8.03 20.91 -13.26
N GLY A 2 -7.03 20.18 -13.77
CA GLY A 2 -6.72 18.83 -13.26
C GLY A 2 -6.07 18.81 -11.87
N PHE A 3 -5.88 17.60 -11.31
CA PHE A 3 -4.99 17.39 -10.18
C PHE A 3 -3.52 17.51 -10.60
N LEU A 4 -2.65 17.97 -9.69
CA LEU A 4 -1.20 17.94 -9.93
C LEU A 4 -0.72 16.50 -9.68
N THR A 5 -0.29 15.83 -10.74
CA THR A 5 0.21 14.45 -10.71
C THR A 5 1.69 14.41 -11.09
N SER A 6 2.40 13.38 -10.64
CA SER A 6 3.81 13.20 -11.03
C SER A 6 3.92 12.67 -12.47
N PRO A 7 4.71 13.29 -13.35
CA PRO A 7 4.94 12.81 -14.71
C PRO A 7 5.51 11.38 -14.76
N ALA A 8 6.36 11.01 -13.80
CA ALA A 8 6.96 9.68 -13.72
C ALA A 8 5.93 8.56 -13.53
N LEU A 9 4.76 8.89 -12.97
CA LEU A 9 3.66 7.95 -12.74
C LEU A 9 2.60 7.99 -13.85
N SER A 10 2.71 8.90 -14.83
CA SER A 10 1.64 9.14 -15.80
C SER A 10 1.35 7.91 -16.67
N GLU A 11 2.38 7.25 -17.18
CA GLU A 11 2.27 6.10 -18.07
C GLU A 11 1.70 4.89 -17.33
N THR A 12 2.41 4.43 -16.30
CA THR A 12 2.15 3.14 -15.66
C THR A 12 1.45 3.26 -14.31
N GLY A 13 1.49 4.42 -13.64
CA GLY A 13 0.90 4.62 -12.31
C GLY A 13 1.73 4.05 -11.16
N TYR A 14 2.94 3.56 -11.43
CA TYR A 14 3.90 3.13 -10.40
C TYR A 14 5.33 3.31 -10.90
N VAL A 15 6.28 3.41 -9.96
CA VAL A 15 7.71 3.41 -10.25
C VAL A 15 8.48 2.66 -9.15
N VAL A 16 9.60 2.06 -9.53
CA VAL A 16 10.58 1.47 -8.61
C VAL A 16 11.85 2.31 -8.63
N LEU A 17 12.33 2.72 -7.46
CA LEU A 17 13.57 3.48 -7.33
C LEU A 17 14.72 2.53 -6.97
N ASP A 18 15.95 3.02 -7.07
CA ASP A 18 17.09 2.29 -6.52
C ASP A 18 16.86 1.90 -5.07
N ARG A 19 17.40 0.76 -4.66
CA ARG A 19 17.29 0.32 -3.26
C ARG A 19 18.05 1.27 -2.34
N HIS A 20 17.44 1.54 -1.20
CA HIS A 20 18.10 2.17 -0.07
C HIS A 20 19.05 1.19 0.62
N ASP A 21 20.18 1.69 1.15
CA ASP A 21 21.09 0.89 1.97
C ASP A 21 20.51 0.68 3.37
N GLN A 22 19.63 -0.32 3.50
CA GLN A 22 18.91 -0.63 4.72
C GLN A 22 19.82 -1.27 5.80
N ALA A 23 21.00 -1.78 5.44
CA ALA A 23 21.83 -2.58 6.34
C ALA A 23 22.38 -1.76 7.54
N GLY A 24 22.55 -0.45 7.36
CA GLY A 24 23.02 0.46 8.40
C GLY A 24 21.92 1.02 9.31
N ASP A 25 20.65 0.81 8.98
CA ASP A 25 19.54 1.42 9.72
C ASP A 25 19.16 0.61 10.97
N PRO A 26 18.87 1.28 12.11
CA PRO A 26 18.31 0.60 13.27
C PRO A 26 16.92 0.02 12.96
N ALA A 27 16.61 -1.12 13.58
CA ALA A 27 15.32 -1.78 13.43
C ALA A 27 14.20 -1.13 14.29
N GLU A 28 14.04 0.18 14.16
CA GLU A 28 13.15 1.03 14.98
C GLU A 28 11.70 0.54 14.98
N TRP A 29 11.28 -0.13 13.90
CA TRP A 29 9.92 -0.65 13.78
C TRP A 29 9.54 -1.67 14.87
N ARG A 30 10.51 -2.36 15.48
CA ARG A 30 10.23 -3.40 16.49
C ARG A 30 9.67 -2.83 17.80
N ASP A 31 9.99 -1.59 18.13
CA ASP A 31 9.66 -0.97 19.41
C ASP A 31 8.42 -0.05 19.35
N LEU A 32 7.84 0.10 18.15
CA LEU A 32 6.64 0.91 17.93
C LEU A 32 5.41 0.30 18.59
N GLU A 33 4.44 1.15 18.93
CA GLU A 33 3.11 0.71 19.34
C GLU A 33 2.28 0.33 18.10
N TYR A 34 1.72 -0.89 18.11
CA TYR A 34 0.95 -1.45 17.01
C TYR A 34 -0.54 -1.54 17.34
N VAL A 35 -1.37 -1.13 16.38
CA VAL A 35 -2.82 -1.26 16.39
C VAL A 35 -3.22 -2.40 15.45
N GLY A 36 -4.10 -3.29 15.91
CA GLY A 36 -4.61 -4.39 15.10
C GLY A 36 -5.55 -3.91 14.00
N TRP A 37 -5.43 -4.47 12.79
CA TRP A 37 -6.27 -4.13 11.64
C TRP A 37 -7.13 -5.30 11.20
N ARG A 38 -8.43 -5.22 11.45
CA ARG A 38 -9.34 -6.37 11.38
C ARG A 38 -9.67 -6.82 9.95
N SER A 39 -9.46 -6.01 8.92
CA SER A 39 -9.99 -6.31 7.58
C SER A 39 -9.11 -7.20 6.69
N SER A 40 -7.87 -7.52 7.10
CA SER A 40 -6.90 -8.30 6.31
C SER A 40 -6.16 -9.37 7.13
N GLY A 41 -6.82 -9.97 8.12
CA GLY A 41 -6.25 -11.02 8.98
C GLY A 41 -5.55 -10.49 10.23
N ILE A 42 -4.34 -10.99 10.53
CA ILE A 42 -3.53 -10.66 11.73
C ILE A 42 -2.65 -9.41 11.48
N THR A 43 -2.84 -8.71 10.36
CA THR A 43 -2.07 -7.51 10.00
C THR A 43 -2.18 -6.45 11.09
N ARG A 44 -1.05 -5.85 11.46
CA ARG A 44 -1.00 -4.74 12.43
C ARG A 44 -0.28 -3.55 11.82
N PHE A 45 -0.62 -2.36 12.28
CA PHE A 45 0.04 -1.12 11.86
C PHE A 45 0.53 -0.34 13.07
N ALA A 46 1.73 0.21 12.95
CA ALA A 46 2.25 1.21 13.85
C ALA A 46 2.26 2.57 13.16
N PRO A 47 1.30 3.47 13.47
CA PRO A 47 1.24 4.79 12.84
C PRO A 47 2.40 5.67 13.34
N LEU A 48 3.03 6.41 12.43
CA LEU A 48 3.95 7.51 12.74
C LEU A 48 3.28 8.87 12.59
N THR A 49 2.28 8.95 11.69
CA THR A 49 1.34 10.06 11.62
C THR A 49 -0.10 9.56 11.75
N SER A 50 -0.99 10.42 12.23
CA SER A 50 -2.43 10.19 12.23
C SER A 50 -3.19 11.48 11.96
N HIS A 51 -4.52 11.43 12.07
CA HIS A 51 -5.35 12.61 11.86
C HIS A 51 -5.04 13.73 12.87
N ALA A 52 -4.83 13.37 14.14
CA ALA A 52 -4.68 14.32 15.26
C ALA A 52 -3.42 14.09 16.12
N GLY A 53 -2.56 13.13 15.78
CA GLY A 53 -1.36 12.82 16.55
C GLY A 53 -1.55 11.73 17.62
N ASP A 54 -2.70 11.06 17.63
CA ASP A 54 -2.97 9.86 18.44
C ASP A 54 -2.52 8.58 17.74
N VAL A 55 -2.26 7.51 18.52
CA VAL A 55 -1.91 6.18 17.99
C VAL A 55 -3.15 5.50 17.41
N GLU A 56 -3.47 5.84 16.17
CA GLU A 56 -4.62 5.29 15.44
C GLU A 56 -4.34 5.20 13.93
N CYS A 57 -5.11 4.39 13.21
CA CYS A 57 -4.85 4.04 11.81
C CYS A 57 -6.03 4.31 10.86
N ASN A 58 -7.07 5.03 11.31
CA ASN A 58 -8.21 5.30 10.44
C ASN A 58 -7.82 6.24 9.29
N GLY A 59 -8.62 6.19 8.21
CA GLY A 59 -8.56 7.21 7.17
C GLY A 59 -8.93 8.57 7.75
N PHE A 60 -8.23 9.63 7.33
CA PHE A 60 -8.46 10.99 7.85
C PHE A 60 -9.88 11.51 7.56
N TRP A 61 -10.56 10.95 6.57
CA TRP A 61 -11.94 11.25 6.23
C TRP A 61 -12.99 10.61 7.17
N ASN A 62 -12.59 9.67 8.04
CA ASN A 62 -13.51 9.09 9.05
C ASN A 62 -13.67 9.97 10.30
N HIS A 63 -12.88 11.04 10.40
CA HIS A 63 -12.93 12.00 11.51
C HIS A 63 -13.93 13.12 11.24
N THR A 64 -14.30 13.86 12.30
CA THR A 64 -15.15 15.05 12.21
C THR A 64 -14.39 16.28 12.72
N PRO A 65 -14.12 17.30 11.89
CA PRO A 65 -14.40 17.34 10.44
C PRO A 65 -13.50 16.37 9.64
N PRO A 66 -13.95 15.87 8.49
CA PRO A 66 -13.14 14.99 7.66
C PRO A 66 -12.01 15.76 6.99
N ARG A 67 -10.83 15.14 6.84
CA ARG A 67 -9.67 15.73 6.15
C ARG A 67 -9.18 14.88 4.99
N THR A 68 -8.52 15.53 4.04
CA THR A 68 -7.72 14.90 2.98
C THR A 68 -6.65 14.00 3.60
N ASP A 69 -6.14 13.00 2.85
CA ASP A 69 -5.01 12.16 3.29
C ASP A 69 -3.66 12.88 3.12
N LYS A 70 -3.61 14.13 3.59
CA LYS A 70 -2.50 15.08 3.56
C LYS A 70 -2.31 15.67 4.96
N ASP A 71 -1.17 16.29 5.19
CA ASP A 71 -0.89 16.98 6.46
C ASP A 71 -1.11 16.05 7.68
N GLY A 72 -0.46 14.88 7.64
CA GLY A 72 -0.47 13.93 8.74
C GLY A 72 0.19 14.55 9.97
N VAL A 73 -0.46 14.43 11.12
CA VAL A 73 0.09 14.92 12.39
C VAL A 73 1.01 13.84 12.95
N TRP A 74 2.30 14.16 13.10
CA TRP A 74 3.28 13.26 13.70
C TRP A 74 2.90 12.91 15.14
N ILE A 75 3.01 11.62 15.47
CA ILE A 75 2.70 11.08 16.80
C ILE A 75 3.99 11.13 17.63
N PRO A 76 4.11 12.03 18.64
CA PRO A 76 5.39 12.28 19.33
C PRO A 76 6.00 11.03 19.96
N SER A 77 5.17 10.15 20.54
CA SER A 77 5.61 8.91 21.17
C SER A 77 6.18 7.88 20.20
N GLN A 78 5.75 7.91 18.93
CA GLN A 78 6.20 6.97 17.89
C GLN A 78 7.44 7.50 17.17
N VAL A 79 7.46 8.79 16.80
CA VAL A 79 8.63 9.41 16.15
C VAL A 79 9.85 9.48 17.06
N ALA A 80 9.65 9.60 18.38
CA ALA A 80 10.76 9.52 19.35
C ALA A 80 11.46 8.16 19.34
N LYS A 81 10.74 7.08 18.97
CA LYS A 81 11.28 5.72 18.84
C LYS A 81 11.81 5.42 17.45
N ALA A 82 11.31 6.13 16.44
CA ALA A 82 11.64 5.89 15.04
C ALA A 82 12.10 7.15 14.26
N PRO A 83 13.14 7.85 14.72
CA PRO A 83 13.64 9.05 14.05
C PRO A 83 14.18 8.77 12.65
N THR A 84 14.81 7.61 12.40
CA THR A 84 15.29 7.26 11.05
C THR A 84 14.12 7.01 10.10
N LEU A 85 13.06 6.32 10.55
CA LEU A 85 11.86 6.13 9.72
C LEU A 85 11.14 7.46 9.42
N GLN A 86 11.07 8.37 10.40
CA GLN A 86 10.53 9.71 10.17
C GLN A 86 11.35 10.47 9.13
N ALA A 87 12.69 10.46 9.25
CA ALA A 87 13.57 11.10 8.29
C ALA A 87 13.37 10.52 6.88
N ARG A 88 13.20 9.20 6.76
CA ARG A 88 12.94 8.53 5.47
C ARG A 88 11.60 8.93 4.86
N ALA A 89 10.56 9.11 5.67
CA ALA A 89 9.27 9.61 5.21
C ALA A 89 9.31 11.07 4.74
N LEU A 90 10.22 11.89 5.30
CA LEU A 90 10.42 13.30 4.94
C LEU A 90 11.42 13.50 3.81
N GLU A 91 12.20 12.47 3.43
CA GLU A 91 13.28 12.53 2.44
C GLU A 91 12.88 13.19 1.12
N PRO A 92 11.68 12.95 0.55
CA PRO A 92 11.31 13.61 -0.71
C PRO A 92 11.06 15.12 -0.60
N GLY A 93 10.87 15.66 0.61
CA GLY A 93 10.38 17.03 0.82
C GLY A 93 8.89 17.22 0.48
N ALA A 94 8.22 16.18 -0.02
CA ALA A 94 6.79 16.19 -0.33
C ALA A 94 5.92 16.22 0.93
N ASN A 95 4.69 16.72 0.82
CA ASN A 95 3.74 16.69 1.93
C ASN A 95 3.39 15.24 2.31
N VAL A 96 3.52 14.93 3.61
CA VAL A 96 3.27 13.62 4.19
C VAL A 96 1.84 13.54 4.73
N GLY A 97 1.09 12.54 4.28
CA GLY A 97 -0.22 12.17 4.82
C GLY A 97 -0.11 11.08 5.89
N ARG A 98 -0.89 10.00 5.77
CA ARG A 98 -0.70 8.78 6.57
C ARG A 98 0.68 8.16 6.35
N CYS A 99 1.43 7.99 7.43
CA CYS A 99 2.73 7.34 7.48
C CYS A 99 2.69 6.28 8.58
N ARG A 100 2.96 5.02 8.24
CA ARG A 100 2.81 3.89 9.18
C ARG A 100 3.72 2.73 8.81
N VAL A 101 4.22 2.02 9.80
CA VAL A 101 4.82 0.71 9.57
C VAL A 101 3.70 -0.33 9.52
N ILE A 102 3.70 -1.17 8.49
CA ILE A 102 2.87 -2.38 8.42
C ILE A 102 3.70 -3.57 8.90
N GLU A 103 3.12 -4.38 9.79
CA GLU A 103 3.56 -5.75 10.09
C GLU A 103 2.60 -6.71 9.40
N LEU A 104 3.11 -7.44 8.40
CA LEU A 104 2.36 -8.44 7.68
C LEU A 104 2.84 -9.84 8.07
N GLN A 105 1.89 -10.68 8.46
CA GLN A 105 2.13 -12.09 8.74
C GLN A 105 2.23 -12.91 7.45
N PRO A 106 2.90 -14.08 7.48
CA PRO A 106 2.94 -14.98 6.34
C PRO A 106 1.54 -15.28 5.78
N ASN A 107 1.40 -15.31 4.46
CA ASN A 107 0.14 -15.57 3.77
C ASN A 107 0.33 -16.39 2.48
N THR A 108 -0.78 -16.89 1.94
CA THR A 108 -0.77 -17.56 0.64
C THR A 108 -0.96 -16.55 -0.49
N TYR A 109 -0.55 -16.94 -1.71
CA TYR A 109 -0.80 -16.11 -2.88
C TYR A 109 -2.31 -15.90 -3.11
N ALA A 110 -3.14 -16.92 -2.87
CA ALA A 110 -4.60 -16.79 -2.92
C ALA A 110 -5.15 -15.79 -1.90
N ASP A 111 -4.60 -15.75 -0.68
CA ASP A 111 -4.97 -14.72 0.30
C ASP A 111 -4.61 -13.32 -0.17
N ALA A 112 -3.45 -13.14 -0.80
CA ALA A 112 -3.05 -11.87 -1.37
C ALA A 112 -4.01 -11.43 -2.49
N ILE A 113 -4.35 -12.33 -3.43
CA ILE A 113 -5.29 -12.06 -4.52
C ILE A 113 -6.69 -11.72 -3.98
N TYR A 114 -7.20 -12.45 -2.99
CA TYR A 114 -8.49 -12.15 -2.37
C TYR A 114 -8.53 -10.76 -1.70
N ASN A 115 -7.42 -10.37 -1.06
CA ASN A 115 -7.28 -9.10 -0.34
C ASN A 115 -6.87 -7.90 -1.23
N LEU A 116 -6.83 -8.07 -2.55
CA LEU A 116 -6.66 -6.95 -3.49
C LEU A 116 -7.70 -5.87 -3.20
N HIS A 117 -7.22 -4.64 -3.00
CA HIS A 117 -8.07 -3.47 -2.78
C HIS A 117 -7.49 -2.24 -3.49
N GLN A 118 -8.35 -1.26 -3.73
CA GLN A 118 -7.94 0.09 -4.06
C GLN A 118 -8.01 0.96 -2.82
N ASP A 119 -7.09 1.90 -2.73
CA ASP A 119 -7.18 2.97 -1.75
C ASP A 119 -8.22 4.00 -2.19
N ASP A 120 -8.60 4.88 -1.26
CA ASP A 120 -9.41 6.07 -1.57
C ASP A 120 -8.83 7.30 -0.87
N ASN A 121 -7.58 7.60 -1.21
CA ASN A 121 -6.74 8.62 -0.57
C ASN A 121 -7.10 10.04 -1.02
N ASN A 122 -7.69 10.18 -2.20
CA ASN A 122 -7.88 11.46 -2.91
C ASN A 122 -9.34 11.93 -2.92
N ARG A 123 -10.29 11.20 -2.34
CA ARG A 123 -11.74 11.55 -2.30
C ARG A 123 -12.07 13.00 -1.94
N LEU A 124 -11.27 13.62 -1.07
CA LEU A 124 -11.51 14.98 -0.58
C LEU A 124 -10.55 16.01 -1.18
N ASN A 125 -9.67 15.61 -2.10
CA ASN A 125 -8.69 16.52 -2.68
C ASN A 125 -9.38 17.55 -3.59
N ALA A 126 -9.02 18.81 -3.42
CA ALA A 126 -9.43 19.86 -4.33
C ALA A 126 -8.62 19.81 -5.63
N GLU A 127 -9.26 20.16 -6.75
CA GLU A 127 -8.58 20.40 -8.03
C GLU A 127 -7.43 21.42 -7.86
N GLY A 128 -6.38 21.29 -8.67
CA GLY A 128 -5.20 22.14 -8.57
C GLY A 128 -4.28 21.84 -7.37
N THR A 129 -4.63 20.87 -6.52
CA THR A 129 -3.74 20.35 -5.47
C THR A 129 -3.08 19.04 -5.91
N GLY A 130 -2.00 18.66 -5.22
CA GLY A 130 -1.28 17.42 -5.50
C GLY A 130 -2.08 16.14 -5.26
N TRP A 131 -1.86 15.14 -6.09
CA TRP A 131 -2.41 13.79 -5.96
C TRP A 131 -1.63 12.97 -4.93
N VAL A 132 -2.32 12.32 -4.01
CA VAL A 132 -1.72 11.45 -2.99
C VAL A 132 -1.41 10.08 -3.59
N VAL A 133 -0.14 9.70 -3.53
CA VAL A 133 0.38 8.38 -3.90
C VAL A 133 0.98 7.68 -2.67
N ARG A 134 1.19 6.38 -2.76
CA ARG A 134 1.74 5.56 -1.68
C ARG A 134 3.15 5.10 -1.98
N ALA A 135 4.06 5.38 -1.06
CA ALA A 135 5.38 4.79 -1.04
C ALA A 135 5.40 3.55 -0.15
N TRP A 136 5.90 2.44 -0.69
CA TRP A 136 6.35 1.24 0.03
C TRP A 136 7.86 1.31 0.17
N LEU A 137 8.34 1.53 1.39
CA LEU A 137 9.76 1.44 1.74
C LEU A 137 9.94 0.18 2.59
N ASN A 138 10.53 -0.85 2.00
CA ASN A 138 10.56 -2.16 2.62
C ASN A 138 11.73 -2.30 3.62
N LEU A 139 11.44 -2.75 4.85
CA LEU A 139 12.36 -2.68 5.99
C LEU A 139 13.04 -4.02 6.28
N THR A 140 12.34 -5.13 6.11
CA THR A 140 12.89 -6.49 6.30
C THR A 140 13.21 -7.15 4.99
N ASP A 141 14.32 -7.89 4.95
CA ASP A 141 14.66 -8.66 3.77
C ASP A 141 13.84 -9.94 3.71
N ASP A 142 12.90 -9.98 2.78
CA ASP A 142 12.22 -11.20 2.36
C ASP A 142 12.23 -11.19 0.83
N PRO A 143 13.21 -11.89 0.19
CA PRO A 143 13.43 -11.80 -1.25
C PRO A 143 12.27 -12.39 -2.06
N ASP A 144 11.37 -13.09 -1.38
CA ASP A 144 10.27 -13.84 -1.95
C ASP A 144 8.93 -13.09 -1.86
N SER A 145 8.90 -11.99 -1.11
CA SER A 145 7.73 -11.16 -0.93
C SER A 145 7.50 -10.26 -2.13
N LEU A 146 6.24 -10.19 -2.58
CA LEU A 146 5.85 -9.44 -3.76
C LEU A 146 4.76 -8.42 -3.41
N LEU A 147 4.93 -7.18 -3.90
CA LEU A 147 3.82 -6.25 -4.08
C LEU A 147 3.12 -6.63 -5.39
N ILE A 148 1.86 -7.02 -5.29
CA ILE A 148 1.01 -7.38 -6.42
C ILE A 148 0.18 -6.15 -6.78
N LEU A 149 0.19 -5.78 -8.06
CA LEU A 149 -0.63 -4.73 -8.64
C LEU A 149 -1.47 -5.31 -9.78
N ARG A 150 -2.75 -4.96 -9.85
CA ARG A 150 -3.62 -5.24 -11.00
C ARG A 150 -4.41 -3.98 -11.39
N SER A 151 -4.45 -3.64 -12.68
CA SER A 151 -5.31 -2.54 -13.13
C SER A 151 -6.78 -2.96 -13.16
N ASP A 152 -7.04 -4.26 -13.36
CA ASP A 152 -8.35 -4.88 -13.18
C ASP A 152 -8.24 -5.99 -12.12
N ARG A 153 -9.03 -5.88 -11.05
CA ARG A 153 -9.03 -6.86 -9.95
C ARG A 153 -9.16 -8.29 -10.43
N PHE A 154 -10.03 -8.51 -11.41
CA PHE A 154 -10.49 -9.83 -11.84
C PHE A 154 -9.74 -10.37 -13.05
N ASP A 155 -8.94 -9.55 -13.74
CA ASP A 155 -8.12 -9.99 -14.87
C ASP A 155 -6.65 -10.23 -14.45
N PRO A 156 -6.22 -11.50 -14.28
CA PRO A 156 -4.83 -11.82 -13.93
C PRO A 156 -3.82 -11.46 -15.04
N SER A 157 -4.26 -11.18 -16.27
CA SER A 157 -3.36 -10.75 -17.37
C SER A 157 -2.78 -9.35 -17.14
N THR A 158 -3.45 -8.54 -16.30
CA THR A 158 -3.01 -7.19 -15.93
C THR A 158 -2.04 -7.16 -14.75
N GLU A 159 -1.67 -8.33 -14.21
CA GLU A 159 -0.92 -8.42 -12.98
C GLU A 159 0.57 -8.11 -13.12
N ILE A 160 1.05 -7.22 -12.25
CA ILE A 160 2.46 -6.89 -12.08
C ILE A 160 2.89 -7.32 -10.67
N ARG A 161 4.10 -7.90 -10.56
CA ARG A 161 4.65 -8.42 -9.32
C ARG A 161 6.01 -7.82 -9.06
N LEU A 162 6.08 -6.93 -8.07
CA LEU A 162 7.29 -6.19 -7.75
C LEU A 162 7.95 -6.79 -6.50
N PRO A 163 9.25 -7.15 -6.55
CA PRO A 163 9.92 -7.78 -5.42
C PRO A 163 10.18 -6.78 -4.29
N LEU A 164 10.00 -7.24 -3.05
CA LEU A 164 10.15 -6.46 -1.83
C LEU A 164 11.37 -6.92 -1.02
N HIS A 165 12.55 -6.75 -1.61
CA HIS A 165 13.82 -6.87 -0.90
C HIS A 165 13.95 -5.81 0.20
N ALA A 166 14.86 -6.01 1.17
CA ALA A 166 15.24 -4.92 2.06
C ALA A 166 15.71 -3.70 1.27
N GLY A 167 15.25 -2.52 1.68
CA GLY A 167 15.56 -1.26 1.02
C GLY A 167 14.82 -1.03 -0.29
N SER A 168 13.93 -1.93 -0.75
CA SER A 168 13.06 -1.65 -1.90
C SER A 168 12.23 -0.38 -1.65
N ARG A 169 12.18 0.49 -2.67
CA ARG A 169 11.40 1.73 -2.66
C ARG A 169 10.48 1.75 -3.87
N ILE A 170 9.19 1.62 -3.65
CA ILE A 170 8.18 1.51 -4.70
C ILE A 170 7.09 2.54 -4.46
N ILE A 171 6.78 3.37 -5.46
CA ILE A 171 5.78 4.43 -5.35
C ILE A 171 4.65 4.08 -6.31
N VAL A 172 3.42 4.06 -5.80
CA VAL A 172 2.24 3.57 -6.52
C VAL A 172 1.09 4.56 -6.36
N ASP A 173 0.41 4.86 -7.46
CA ASP A 173 -0.94 5.41 -7.44
C ASP A 173 -1.93 4.30 -7.08
N THR A 174 -2.19 4.15 -5.78
CA THR A 174 -3.03 3.08 -5.23
C THR A 174 -4.52 3.23 -5.49
N GLN A 175 -4.93 4.33 -6.12
CA GLN A 175 -6.28 4.48 -6.66
C GLN A 175 -6.39 3.96 -8.09
N ARG A 176 -5.28 3.88 -8.83
CA ARG A 176 -5.25 3.27 -10.17
C ARG A 176 -5.15 1.75 -10.11
N PHE A 177 -4.58 1.20 -9.04
CA PHE A 177 -4.31 -0.23 -8.90
C PHE A 177 -5.01 -0.89 -7.73
N TRP A 178 -5.61 -2.04 -8.03
CA TRP A 178 -5.85 -3.06 -7.02
C TRP A 178 -4.51 -3.60 -6.55
N HIS A 179 -4.27 -3.59 -5.26
CA HIS A 179 -2.98 -3.97 -4.72
C HIS A 179 -3.10 -4.77 -3.43
N ALA A 180 -2.13 -5.66 -3.26
CA ALA A 180 -1.97 -6.48 -2.07
C ALA A 180 -0.51 -6.96 -2.01
N VAL A 181 -0.15 -7.51 -0.87
CA VAL A 181 1.16 -8.13 -0.69
C VAL A 181 0.98 -9.63 -0.53
N TRP A 182 1.80 -10.38 -1.26
CA TRP A 182 2.09 -11.77 -0.96
C TRP A 182 3.42 -11.86 -0.21
N HIS A 183 3.40 -12.46 0.98
CA HIS A 183 4.55 -12.66 1.83
C HIS A 183 4.58 -14.12 2.27
N ARG A 184 5.52 -14.89 1.71
CA ARG A 184 5.63 -16.34 1.94
C ARG A 184 6.73 -16.75 2.92
N GLY A 185 7.47 -15.78 3.45
CA GLY A 185 8.48 -16.04 4.47
C GLY A 185 7.88 -16.59 5.76
N PRO A 186 8.69 -17.19 6.64
CA PRO A 186 8.22 -17.76 7.90
C PRO A 186 8.06 -16.72 9.02
N GLU A 187 8.68 -15.54 8.89
CA GLU A 187 8.74 -14.48 9.90
C GLU A 187 7.97 -13.24 9.44
N PRO A 188 7.38 -12.42 10.34
CA PRO A 188 6.66 -11.22 9.95
C PRO A 188 7.49 -10.25 9.11
N ARG A 189 6.87 -9.69 8.06
CA ARG A 189 7.47 -8.67 7.21
C ARG A 189 7.09 -7.27 7.66
N TYR A 190 8.05 -6.34 7.59
CA TYR A 190 7.84 -4.94 7.91
C TYR A 190 8.11 -4.02 6.71
N SER A 191 7.24 -3.04 6.51
CA SER A 191 7.45 -1.96 5.54
C SER A 191 6.95 -0.63 6.11
N LEU A 192 7.65 0.46 5.81
CA LEU A 192 7.13 1.81 6.02
C LEU A 192 6.26 2.19 4.82
N ILE A 193 4.99 2.47 5.08
CA ILE A 193 4.00 2.87 4.08
C ILE A 193 3.69 4.36 4.29
N CYS A 194 4.00 5.19 3.31
CA CYS A 194 3.87 6.64 3.42
C CYS A 194 3.00 7.22 2.30
N SER A 195 2.02 8.06 2.66
CA SER A 195 1.33 8.93 1.71
C SER A 195 2.24 10.10 1.36
N TRP A 196 2.50 10.30 0.08
CA TRP A 196 3.15 11.51 -0.41
C TRP A 196 2.24 12.23 -1.40
N THR A 197 2.18 13.56 -1.26
CA THR A 197 1.46 14.41 -2.19
C THR A 197 2.35 14.73 -3.38
N SER A 198 1.86 14.47 -4.58
CA SER A 198 2.53 14.80 -5.84
C SER A 198 2.78 16.30 -5.96
N GLY A 199 3.94 16.65 -6.51
CA GLY A 199 4.42 18.01 -6.66
C GLY A 199 5.90 18.03 -7.05
N PRO A 200 6.49 19.21 -7.26
CA PRO A 200 7.88 19.34 -7.72
C PRO A 200 8.90 18.63 -6.84
N GLU A 201 8.68 18.60 -5.52
CA GLU A 201 9.56 17.94 -4.56
C GLU A 201 9.56 16.41 -4.76
N LEU A 202 8.37 15.82 -4.92
CA LEU A 202 8.26 14.38 -5.23
C LEU A 202 8.89 14.06 -6.58
N ASP A 203 8.66 14.88 -7.60
CA ASP A 203 9.24 14.68 -8.93
C ASP A 203 10.77 14.70 -8.90
N ALA A 204 11.35 15.64 -8.15
CA ALA A 204 12.80 15.71 -7.94
C ALA A 204 13.34 14.46 -7.22
N TYR A 205 12.63 13.97 -6.21
CA TYR A 205 12.99 12.74 -5.50
C TYR A 205 12.93 11.50 -6.39
N LEU A 206 11.88 11.34 -7.19
CA LEU A 206 11.74 10.23 -8.14
C LEU A 206 12.87 10.26 -9.18
N ALA A 207 13.21 11.43 -9.72
CA ALA A 207 14.32 11.58 -10.65
C ALA A 207 15.67 11.23 -10.01
N ALA A 208 15.93 11.71 -8.78
CA ALA A 208 17.16 11.43 -8.05
C ALA A 208 17.33 9.94 -7.72
N GLY A 209 16.23 9.25 -7.43
CA GLY A 209 16.20 7.81 -7.18
C GLY A 209 16.11 6.93 -8.43
N ARG A 210 16.32 7.51 -9.62
CA ARG A 210 16.27 6.81 -10.92
C ARG A 210 15.00 5.97 -11.09
N ALA A 211 13.85 6.59 -10.83
CA ALA A 211 12.55 5.96 -10.94
C ALA A 211 12.38 5.22 -12.29
N ASP A 212 12.17 3.91 -12.20
CA ASP A 212 11.89 3.02 -13.32
C ASP A 212 10.38 2.70 -13.36
N PRO A 213 9.64 3.15 -14.39
CA PRO A 213 8.23 2.81 -14.56
C PRO A 213 8.01 1.43 -15.21
N HIS A 214 9.07 0.76 -15.70
CA HIS A 214 9.00 -0.51 -16.40
C HIS A 214 9.91 -1.60 -15.79
N PRO A 215 9.89 -1.80 -14.45
CA PRO A 215 10.66 -2.86 -13.83
C PRO A 215 10.16 -4.23 -14.31
N ALA A 216 11.07 -5.21 -14.36
CA ALA A 216 10.70 -6.57 -14.69
C ALA A 216 9.74 -7.15 -13.64
N SER A 217 8.57 -7.60 -14.09
CA SER A 217 7.61 -8.33 -13.25
C SER A 217 8.12 -9.75 -12.98
N VAL A 218 8.00 -10.22 -11.74
CA VAL A 218 8.41 -11.57 -11.36
C VAL A 218 7.50 -12.62 -12.02
N ALA A 219 8.10 -13.57 -12.74
CA ALA A 219 7.36 -14.68 -13.34
C ALA A 219 6.90 -15.69 -12.28
N LEU A 220 5.64 -16.11 -12.34
CA LEU A 220 5.07 -17.18 -11.51
C LEU A 220 4.52 -18.31 -12.38
N PRO A 221 4.44 -19.54 -11.85
CA PRO A 221 3.78 -20.64 -12.55
C PRO A 221 2.33 -20.30 -12.90
N ALA A 222 1.92 -20.53 -14.15
CA ALA A 222 0.56 -20.22 -14.60
C ALA A 222 -0.53 -20.93 -13.77
N ALA A 223 -0.26 -22.16 -13.33
CA ALA A 223 -1.17 -22.93 -12.47
C ALA A 223 -1.40 -22.22 -11.12
N LEU A 224 -0.34 -21.70 -10.48
CA LEU A 224 -0.47 -20.95 -9.21
C LEU A 224 -1.39 -19.73 -9.36
N VAL A 225 -1.28 -19.02 -10.47
CA VAL A 225 -2.11 -17.85 -10.77
C VAL A 225 -3.56 -18.24 -11.02
N ALA A 226 -3.78 -19.30 -11.80
CA ALA A 226 -5.13 -19.81 -12.08
C ALA A 226 -5.82 -20.33 -10.82
N ASP A 227 -5.11 -21.08 -9.98
CA ASP A 227 -5.64 -21.64 -8.74
C ASP A 227 -6.05 -20.53 -7.76
N ALA A 228 -5.21 -19.50 -7.60
CA ALA A 228 -5.53 -18.34 -6.76
C ALA A 228 -6.69 -17.51 -7.30
N GLN A 229 -6.83 -17.39 -8.63
CA GLN A 229 -7.96 -16.72 -9.25
C GLN A 229 -9.27 -17.48 -8.97
N ALA A 230 -9.27 -18.81 -9.13
CA ALA A 230 -10.42 -19.65 -8.83
C ALA A 230 -10.81 -19.56 -7.35
N GLU A 231 -9.82 -19.57 -6.45
CA GLU A 231 -10.04 -19.43 -5.01
C GLU A 231 -10.61 -18.05 -4.64
N MET A 232 -10.13 -16.97 -5.27
CA MET A 232 -10.71 -15.63 -5.09
C MET A 232 -12.19 -15.61 -5.49
N HIS A 233 -12.54 -16.15 -6.66
CA HIS A 233 -13.92 -16.20 -7.13
C HIS A 233 -14.81 -17.00 -6.17
N ARG A 234 -14.35 -18.18 -5.73
CA ARG A 234 -15.06 -19.01 -4.75
C ARG A 234 -15.35 -18.24 -3.46
N ARG A 235 -14.35 -17.57 -2.88
CA ARG A 235 -14.52 -16.81 -1.63
C ARG A 235 -15.41 -15.58 -1.77
N ILE A 236 -15.40 -14.91 -2.93
CA ILE A 236 -16.29 -13.78 -3.21
C ILE A 236 -17.74 -14.26 -3.28
N GLU A 237 -17.98 -15.37 -3.97
CA GLU A 237 -19.30 -15.97 -4.11
C GLU A 237 -19.84 -16.47 -2.76
N GLU A 238 -19.02 -17.16 -1.96
CA GLU A 238 -19.40 -17.56 -0.60
C GLU A 238 -19.77 -16.37 0.29
N ARG A 239 -18.99 -15.29 0.17
CA ARG A 239 -19.27 -14.05 0.91
C ARG A 239 -20.57 -13.40 0.44
N ARG A 240 -20.85 -13.39 -0.86
CA ARG A 240 -22.12 -12.90 -1.43
C ARG A 240 -23.30 -13.70 -0.88
N GLN A 241 -23.25 -15.03 -0.96
CA GLN A 241 -24.29 -15.91 -0.43
C GLN A 241 -24.52 -15.73 1.08
N ALA A 242 -23.45 -15.55 1.85
CA ALA A 242 -23.55 -15.28 3.28
C ALA A 242 -24.28 -13.95 3.58
N PHE A 243 -23.98 -12.89 2.83
CA PHE A 243 -24.70 -11.61 2.98
C PHE A 243 -26.17 -11.71 2.57
N GLU A 244 -26.46 -12.42 1.47
CA GLU A 244 -27.84 -12.64 1.00
C GLU A 244 -28.66 -13.43 2.01
N ALA A 245 -28.07 -14.42 2.66
CA ALA A 245 -28.70 -15.16 3.76
C ALA A 245 -29.06 -14.25 4.96
N HIS A 246 -28.38 -13.12 5.12
CA HIS A 246 -28.66 -12.08 6.11
C HIS A 246 -29.55 -10.95 5.58
N GLY A 247 -30.13 -11.09 4.39
CA GLY A 247 -30.99 -10.08 3.75
C GLY A 247 -30.22 -8.85 3.26
N ILE A 248 -28.90 -8.93 3.15
CA ILE A 248 -28.04 -7.88 2.62
C ILE A 248 -27.74 -8.23 1.16
N VAL A 249 -28.21 -7.39 0.24
CA VAL A 249 -27.92 -7.53 -1.19
C VAL A 249 -26.58 -6.85 -1.48
N MET A 250 -25.59 -7.63 -1.91
CA MET A 250 -24.29 -7.13 -2.36
C MET A 250 -24.35 -6.92 -3.88
N GLU A 251 -24.00 -5.72 -4.36
CA GLU A 251 -23.88 -5.47 -5.80
C GLU A 251 -22.53 -5.99 -6.34
N PRO A 252 -22.48 -6.51 -7.58
CA PRO A 252 -23.63 -6.68 -8.48
C PRO A 252 -24.48 -7.90 -8.13
N THR A 253 -25.79 -7.78 -8.35
CA THR A 253 -26.80 -8.82 -8.05
C THR A 253 -26.74 -10.05 -8.95
N GLU A 254 -26.06 -9.97 -10.10
CA GLU A 254 -25.81 -11.09 -11.00
C GLU A 254 -24.46 -11.75 -10.71
N SER A 255 -24.35 -13.07 -10.94
CA SER A 255 -23.04 -13.73 -10.92
C SER A 255 -22.12 -13.02 -11.92
N LEU A 256 -21.03 -12.43 -11.42
CA LEU A 256 -19.98 -11.83 -12.25
C LEU A 256 -19.26 -12.85 -13.15
N TYR A 257 -19.55 -14.14 -12.96
CA TYR A 257 -18.85 -15.24 -13.58
C TYR A 257 -19.88 -16.20 -14.18
N SER A 258 -19.98 -16.15 -15.51
CA SER A 258 -20.63 -17.16 -16.35
C SER A 258 -19.59 -17.86 -17.20
#